data_AF-A0ABD6AN98-F1
#
_entry.id   AF-A0ABD6AN98-F1
#
_cell.length_a   1.000
_cell.length_b   1.000
_cell.length_c   1.000
_cell.angle_alpha   90.00
_cell.angle_beta   90.00
_cell.angle_gamma   90.00
#
_symmetry.space_group_name_H-M   'P 1'
#
loop_
_entity.id
_entity.type
_entity.pdbx_description
1 polymer ?
#
loop_
_entity_poly.entity_id
_entity_poly.type
_entity_poly.pdbx_seq_one_letter_code
_entity_poly.pdbx_strand_id
1 'polypeptide(L)'
;MRTIEDFFIDIEDFHDDLEIRDTKTIHTQEYEDTVRELYADWQAVKVSLKPHTSERVIEEIDTLFTDLLGESRRSSPRVSQSANYLESIENIYIEEIYPEISMREIEAGFVNSLVSELDQIEDDKYHTYIEEAIQCIQVGANRGAVVLGWQAAMYGLYCKLEEHSEPIHVAYEKKFHTKPDTSIDDFWDFQKLKDENVLILAEYIGIIDKSLKDMLVR
;
A
#
# COMPACT_ATOMS: atom_id res chain seq x y z
N MET A 1 -16.76 14.58 9.04
CA MET A 1 -15.39 15.05 8.84
C MET A 1 -15.20 15.05 7.33
N ARG A 2 -14.83 16.17 6.73
CA ARG A 2 -14.65 16.28 5.28
C ARG A 2 -13.45 15.43 4.87
N THR A 3 -13.61 14.59 3.85
CA THR A 3 -12.51 13.73 3.36
C THR A 3 -11.56 14.55 2.48
N ILE A 4 -10.40 13.97 2.13
CA ILE A 4 -9.46 14.58 1.18
C ILE A 4 -10.14 14.65 -0.21
N GLU A 5 -10.87 13.61 -0.60
CA GLU A 5 -11.61 13.54 -1.86
C GLU A 5 -12.71 14.60 -1.94
N ASP A 6 -13.51 14.76 -0.88
CA ASP A 6 -14.55 15.81 -0.79
C ASP A 6 -13.97 17.23 -0.95
N PHE A 7 -12.68 17.41 -0.64
CA PHE A 7 -12.04 18.71 -0.82
C PHE A 7 -11.63 18.95 -2.26
N PHE A 8 -11.06 17.95 -2.94
CA PHE A 8 -10.66 18.09 -4.34
C PHE A 8 -11.85 18.12 -5.31
N ILE A 9 -12.98 17.50 -4.95
CA ILE A 9 -14.25 17.67 -5.67
C ILE A 9 -14.69 19.15 -5.65
N ASP A 10 -14.63 19.82 -4.50
CA ASP A 10 -15.01 21.25 -4.41
C ASP A 10 -14.02 22.16 -5.17
N ILE A 11 -12.76 21.77 -5.31
CA ILE A 11 -11.79 22.49 -6.15
C ILE A 11 -12.21 22.38 -7.62
N GLU A 12 -12.49 21.16 -8.09
CA GLU A 12 -12.94 20.88 -9.46
C GLU A 12 -14.24 21.64 -9.77
N ASP A 13 -15.23 21.55 -8.89
CA ASP A 13 -16.51 22.27 -9.02
C ASP A 13 -16.27 23.79 -9.13
N PHE A 14 -15.36 24.35 -8.34
CA PHE A 14 -15.04 25.78 -8.38
C PHE A 14 -14.26 26.18 -9.64
N HIS A 15 -13.38 25.31 -10.13
CA HIS A 15 -12.64 25.52 -11.37
C HIS A 15 -13.59 25.55 -12.58
N ASP A 16 -14.47 24.56 -12.70
CA ASP A 16 -15.51 24.48 -13.73
C ASP A 16 -16.40 25.75 -13.72
N ASP A 17 -16.80 26.19 -12.51
CA ASP A 17 -17.57 27.42 -12.33
C ASP A 17 -16.84 28.67 -12.85
N LEU A 18 -15.51 28.73 -12.70
CA LEU A 18 -14.70 29.84 -13.17
C LEU A 18 -14.49 29.81 -14.69
N GLU A 19 -14.35 28.63 -15.30
CA GLU A 19 -14.22 28.50 -16.76
C GLU A 19 -15.46 29.02 -17.50
N ILE A 20 -16.65 28.80 -16.92
CA ILE A 20 -17.93 29.16 -17.53
C ILE A 20 -18.25 30.67 -17.36
N ARG A 21 -17.71 31.32 -16.32
CA ARG A 21 -17.99 32.73 -16.01
C ARG A 21 -17.19 33.69 -16.90
N ASP A 22 -17.89 34.63 -17.56
CA ASP A 22 -17.21 35.77 -18.20
C ASP A 22 -16.58 36.65 -17.10
N THR A 23 -15.28 36.94 -17.23
CA THR A 23 -14.49 37.88 -16.40
C THR A 23 -15.21 39.15 -15.96
N LYS A 24 -16.17 39.63 -16.75
CA LYS A 24 -16.96 40.84 -16.47
C LYS A 24 -18.08 40.66 -15.44
N THR A 25 -18.45 39.43 -15.13
CA THR A 25 -19.61 39.08 -14.29
C THR A 25 -19.26 38.61 -12.88
N ILE A 26 -17.96 38.49 -12.58
CA ILE A 26 -17.52 38.04 -11.25
C ILE A 26 -17.62 39.17 -10.24
N HIS A 27 -18.44 38.98 -9.22
CA HIS A 27 -18.45 39.82 -8.03
C HIS A 27 -17.15 39.58 -7.24
N THR A 28 -16.25 40.57 -7.28
CA THR A 28 -14.89 40.46 -6.72
C THR A 28 -14.89 40.06 -5.24
N GLN A 29 -15.88 40.51 -4.45
CA GLN A 29 -15.99 40.17 -3.04
C GLN A 29 -16.37 38.70 -2.82
N GLU A 30 -17.42 38.22 -3.49
CA GLU A 30 -17.88 36.82 -3.39
C GLU A 30 -16.76 35.85 -3.83
N TYR A 31 -16.08 36.18 -4.93
CA TYR A 31 -14.94 35.41 -5.41
C TYR A 31 -13.77 35.36 -4.42
N GLU A 32 -13.40 36.50 -3.82
CA GLU A 32 -12.36 36.53 -2.80
C GLU A 32 -12.74 35.68 -1.58
N ASP A 33 -14.01 35.77 -1.15
CA ASP A 33 -14.50 35.01 0.00
C ASP A 33 -14.48 33.50 -0.27
N THR A 34 -14.89 33.03 -1.46
CA THR A 34 -14.77 31.62 -1.86
C THR A 34 -13.31 31.13 -1.87
N VAL A 35 -12.38 31.91 -2.44
CA VAL A 35 -10.96 31.53 -2.44
C VAL A 35 -10.38 31.45 -1.03
N ARG A 36 -10.82 32.32 -0.10
CA ARG A 36 -10.42 32.26 1.30
C ARG A 36 -10.96 31.01 2.00
N GLU A 37 -12.21 30.64 1.72
CA GLU A 37 -12.81 29.41 2.26
C GLU A 37 -12.04 28.18 1.77
N LEU A 38 -11.77 28.07 0.47
CA LEU A 38 -10.96 26.99 -0.09
C LEU A 38 -9.56 26.91 0.54
N TYR A 39 -8.92 28.06 0.77
CA TYR A 39 -7.61 28.06 1.44
C TYR A 39 -7.69 27.62 2.91
N ALA A 40 -8.75 27.99 3.63
CA ALA A 40 -8.96 27.55 4.99
C ALA A 40 -9.21 26.03 5.05
N ASP A 41 -10.00 25.51 4.12
CA ASP A 41 -10.26 24.08 3.96
C ASP A 41 -8.97 23.32 3.60
N TRP A 42 -8.15 23.86 2.69
CA TRP A 42 -6.84 23.31 2.38
C TRP A 42 -5.97 23.18 3.64
N GLN A 43 -5.91 24.20 4.50
CA GLN A 43 -5.13 24.12 5.74
C GLN A 43 -5.63 23.00 6.68
N ALA A 44 -6.93 22.71 6.69
CA ALA A 44 -7.49 21.60 7.46
C ALA A 44 -7.14 20.23 6.82
N VAL A 45 -7.30 20.11 5.50
CA VAL A 45 -7.03 18.88 4.73
C VAL A 45 -5.55 18.52 4.74
N LYS A 46 -4.68 19.51 4.62
CA LYS A 46 -3.20 19.38 4.67
C LYS A 46 -2.73 18.60 5.89
N VAL A 47 -3.33 18.81 7.07
CA VAL A 47 -2.96 18.08 8.29
C VAL A 47 -3.19 16.57 8.11
N SER A 48 -4.32 16.21 7.51
CA SER A 48 -4.69 14.82 7.24
C SER A 48 -3.89 14.23 6.08
N LEU A 49 -3.42 15.06 5.15
CA LEU A 49 -2.66 14.63 3.98
C LEU A 49 -1.16 14.36 4.26
N LYS A 50 -0.58 15.02 5.28
CA LYS A 50 0.85 14.87 5.67
C LYS A 50 1.37 13.43 5.78
N PRO A 51 0.62 12.46 6.33
CA PRO A 51 1.09 11.07 6.40
C PRO A 51 1.14 10.37 5.04
N HIS A 52 0.43 10.90 4.04
CA HIS A 52 0.13 10.23 2.76
C HIS A 52 0.87 10.80 1.56
N THR A 53 1.49 11.97 1.68
CA THR A 53 2.22 12.58 0.57
C THR A 53 3.53 13.23 1.04
N SER A 54 4.40 13.56 0.08
CA SER A 54 5.67 14.20 0.38
C SER A 54 5.51 15.66 0.80
N GLU A 55 6.42 16.16 1.63
CA GLU A 55 6.41 17.57 2.07
C GLU A 55 6.54 18.54 0.88
N ARG A 56 7.28 18.14 -0.17
CA ARG A 56 7.40 18.88 -1.44
C ARG A 56 6.04 19.15 -2.09
N VAL A 57 5.18 18.12 -2.19
CA VAL A 57 3.85 18.24 -2.81
C VAL A 57 2.97 19.19 -2.02
N ILE A 58 3.04 19.12 -0.68
CA ILE A 58 2.28 20.01 0.20
C ILE A 58 2.75 21.47 0.04
N GLU A 59 4.06 21.71 -0.02
CA GLU A 59 4.63 23.04 -0.23
C GLU A 59 4.25 23.62 -1.60
N GLU A 60 4.17 22.78 -2.62
CA GLU A 60 3.76 23.16 -3.97
C GLU A 60 2.30 23.62 -4.00
N ILE A 61 1.38 22.84 -3.42
CA ILE A 61 -0.04 23.22 -3.31
C ILE A 61 -0.21 24.47 -2.43
N ASP A 62 0.53 24.59 -1.31
CA ASP A 62 0.53 25.81 -0.47
C ASP A 62 0.91 27.06 -1.28
N THR A 63 1.90 26.92 -2.17
CA THR A 63 2.35 28.02 -3.03
C THR A 63 1.25 28.41 -4.02
N LEU A 64 0.63 27.42 -4.67
CA LEU A 64 -0.48 27.65 -5.62
C LEU A 64 -1.67 28.34 -4.96
N PHE A 65 -2.07 27.91 -3.76
CA PHE A 65 -3.14 28.59 -3.02
C PHE A 65 -2.76 29.99 -2.56
N THR A 66 -1.51 30.21 -2.15
CA THR A 66 -1.02 31.54 -1.77
C THR A 66 -1.09 32.49 -2.96
N ASP A 67 -0.69 32.02 -4.15
CA ASP A 67 -0.76 32.78 -5.39
C ASP A 67 -2.20 33.03 -5.82
N LEU A 68 -3.09 32.04 -5.71
CA LEU A 68 -4.53 32.17 -6.00
C LEU A 68 -5.19 33.22 -5.09
N LEU A 69 -4.86 33.22 -3.79
CA LEU A 69 -5.33 34.22 -2.83
C LEU A 69 -4.76 35.61 -3.13
N GLY A 70 -3.52 35.67 -3.64
CA GLY A 70 -2.90 36.90 -4.12
C GLY A 70 -3.61 37.47 -5.35
N GLU A 71 -4.02 36.62 -6.28
CA GLU A 71 -4.76 37.01 -7.48
C GLU A 71 -6.19 37.47 -7.14
N SER A 72 -6.87 36.83 -6.18
CA SER A 72 -8.24 37.18 -5.80
C SER A 72 -8.39 38.54 -5.14
N ARG A 73 -7.35 39.00 -4.44
CA ARG A 73 -7.31 40.34 -3.80
C ARG A 73 -7.09 41.49 -4.77
N ARG A 74 -6.81 41.21 -6.04
CA ARG A 74 -6.55 42.27 -7.02
C ARG A 74 -7.84 43.02 -7.35
N SER A 75 -7.71 44.31 -7.63
CA SER A 75 -8.85 45.15 -8.07
C SER A 75 -9.47 44.70 -9.40
N SER A 76 -8.74 43.90 -10.18
CA SER A 76 -9.21 43.27 -11.41
C SER A 76 -8.56 41.88 -11.51
N PRO A 77 -9.12 40.86 -10.86
CA PRO A 77 -8.60 39.50 -10.90
C PRO A 77 -8.59 38.96 -12.33
N ARG A 78 -7.54 38.23 -12.70
CA ARG A 78 -7.48 37.52 -13.97
C ARG A 78 -8.05 36.12 -13.77
N VAL A 79 -9.32 35.95 -14.12
CA VAL A 79 -10.03 34.66 -14.01
C VAL A 79 -9.25 33.52 -14.66
N SER A 80 -8.66 33.76 -15.83
CA SER A 80 -7.82 32.76 -16.50
C SER A 80 -6.58 32.39 -15.70
N GLN A 81 -5.98 33.32 -14.96
CA GLN A 81 -4.84 33.00 -14.10
C GLN A 81 -5.27 32.18 -12.89
N SER A 82 -6.43 32.48 -12.32
CA SER A 82 -7.02 31.72 -11.22
C SER A 82 -7.39 30.30 -11.64
N ALA A 83 -8.01 30.13 -12.80
CA ALA A 83 -8.32 28.82 -13.38
C ALA A 83 -7.04 27.99 -13.54
N ASN A 84 -5.97 28.57 -14.10
CA ASN A 84 -4.69 27.86 -14.23
C ASN A 84 -4.11 27.39 -12.88
N TYR A 85 -4.31 28.16 -11.79
CA TYR A 85 -3.86 27.73 -10.46
C TYR A 85 -4.67 26.55 -9.94
N LEU A 86 -6.00 26.57 -10.13
CA LEU A 86 -6.88 25.46 -9.73
C LEU A 86 -6.60 24.21 -10.56
N GLU A 87 -6.47 24.34 -11.88
CA GLU A 87 -6.05 23.26 -12.79
C GLU A 87 -4.72 22.64 -12.34
N SER A 88 -3.75 23.47 -11.92
CA SER A 88 -2.47 22.97 -11.40
C SER A 88 -2.64 22.18 -10.11
N ILE A 89 -3.52 22.63 -9.20
CA ILE A 89 -3.82 21.93 -7.95
C ILE A 89 -4.52 20.58 -8.24
N GLU A 90 -5.49 20.57 -9.15
CA GLU A 90 -6.18 19.35 -9.60
C GLU A 90 -5.23 18.34 -10.21
N ASN A 91 -4.34 18.79 -11.09
CA ASN A 91 -3.34 17.91 -11.71
C ASN A 91 -2.40 17.30 -10.67
N ILE A 92 -1.92 18.08 -9.69
CA ILE A 92 -1.10 17.53 -8.59
C ILE A 92 -1.90 16.49 -7.80
N TYR A 93 -3.19 16.72 -7.56
CA TYR A 93 -4.03 15.74 -6.89
C TYR A 93 -4.13 14.44 -7.68
N ILE A 94 -4.49 14.51 -8.96
CA ILE A 94 -4.69 13.35 -9.82
C ILE A 94 -3.39 12.57 -10.02
N GLU A 95 -2.27 13.27 -10.24
CA GLU A 95 -1.00 12.65 -10.62
C GLU A 95 -0.16 12.20 -9.42
N GLU A 96 -0.23 12.89 -8.28
CA GLU A 96 0.66 12.63 -7.14
C GLU A 96 -0.06 12.17 -5.87
N ILE A 97 -1.25 12.72 -5.56
CA ILE A 97 -1.92 12.44 -4.27
C ILE A 97 -2.85 11.23 -4.37
N TYR A 98 -3.73 11.22 -5.37
CA TYR A 98 -4.73 10.18 -5.55
C TYR A 98 -4.12 8.77 -5.68
N PRO A 99 -3.02 8.56 -6.43
CA PRO A 99 -2.39 7.24 -6.52
C PRO A 99 -1.86 6.75 -5.17
N GLU A 100 -1.27 7.63 -4.37
CA GLU A 100 -0.72 7.29 -3.04
C GLU A 100 -1.82 6.95 -2.03
N ILE A 101 -2.93 7.70 -2.05
CA ILE A 101 -4.09 7.41 -1.20
C ILE A 101 -4.74 6.09 -1.63
N SER A 102 -5.01 5.93 -2.93
CA SER A 102 -5.66 4.74 -3.47
C SER A 102 -4.83 3.47 -3.25
N MET A 103 -3.52 3.54 -3.45
CA MET A 103 -2.62 2.41 -3.20
C MET A 103 -2.67 1.97 -1.73
N ARG A 104 -2.69 2.91 -0.79
CA ARG A 104 -2.79 2.60 0.65
C ARG A 104 -4.14 2.04 1.06
N GLU A 105 -5.23 2.47 0.44
CA GLU A 105 -6.55 1.88 0.69
C GLU A 105 -6.63 0.44 0.21
N ILE A 106 -6.04 0.13 -0.96
CA ILE A 106 -5.90 -1.23 -1.46
C ILE A 106 -5.03 -2.06 -0.49
N GLU A 107 -3.91 -1.52 -0.02
CA GLU A 107 -3.06 -2.18 0.98
C GLU A 107 -3.80 -2.43 2.29
N ALA A 108 -4.59 -1.48 2.79
CA ALA A 108 -5.40 -1.63 4.00
C ALA A 108 -6.49 -2.69 3.82
N GLY A 109 -7.17 -2.72 2.67
CA GLY A 109 -8.15 -3.74 2.32
C GLY A 109 -7.52 -5.14 2.28
N PHE A 110 -6.33 -5.26 1.69
CA PHE A 110 -5.57 -6.50 1.66
C PHE A 110 -5.14 -6.96 3.07
N VAL A 111 -4.62 -6.05 3.89
CA VAL A 111 -4.24 -6.33 5.28
C VAL A 111 -5.45 -6.82 6.09
N ASN A 112 -6.62 -6.19 5.92
CA ASN A 112 -7.83 -6.63 6.62
C ASN A 112 -8.28 -8.04 6.19
N SER A 113 -8.12 -8.39 4.91
CA SER A 113 -8.36 -9.76 4.43
C SER A 113 -7.40 -10.76 5.09
N LEU A 114 -6.10 -10.43 5.15
CA LEU A 114 -5.10 -11.29 5.79
C LEU A 114 -5.39 -11.50 7.29
N VAL A 115 -5.79 -10.45 8.01
CA VAL A 115 -6.18 -10.57 9.43
C VAL A 115 -7.39 -11.50 9.59
N SER A 116 -8.39 -11.40 8.72
CA SER A 116 -9.56 -12.29 8.77
C SER A 116 -9.23 -13.75 8.44
N GLU A 117 -8.21 -13.99 7.62
CA GLU A 117 -7.72 -15.34 7.32
C GLU A 117 -6.85 -15.89 8.44
N LEU A 118 -6.13 -15.03 9.16
CA LEU A 118 -5.30 -15.39 10.30
C LEU A 118 -6.12 -16.05 11.43
N ASP A 119 -7.30 -15.52 11.71
CA ASP A 119 -8.23 -16.06 12.72
C ASP A 119 -8.67 -17.51 12.44
N GLN A 120 -8.43 -18.02 11.23
CA GLN A 120 -8.78 -19.39 10.83
C GLN A 120 -7.64 -20.39 11.07
N ILE A 121 -6.47 -19.92 11.53
CA ILE A 121 -5.29 -20.76 11.72
C ILE A 121 -5.15 -21.15 13.20
N GLU A 122 -5.30 -22.44 13.47
CA GLU A 122 -5.27 -23.00 14.84
C GLU A 122 -3.85 -23.19 15.40
N ASP A 123 -2.79 -23.13 14.57
CA ASP A 123 -1.40 -23.34 15.02
C ASP A 123 -0.76 -22.04 15.52
N ASP A 124 -0.49 -22.00 16.83
CA ASP A 124 0.06 -20.83 17.56
C ASP A 124 1.35 -20.25 16.95
N LYS A 125 2.25 -21.08 16.43
CA LYS A 125 3.55 -20.60 15.91
C LYS A 125 3.43 -20.05 14.50
N TYR A 126 2.64 -20.72 13.66
CA TYR A 126 2.32 -20.22 12.32
C TYR A 126 1.59 -18.87 12.43
N HIS A 127 0.63 -18.79 13.35
CA HIS A 127 -0.13 -17.58 13.61
C HIS A 127 0.77 -16.41 14.01
N THR A 128 1.70 -16.63 14.94
CA THR A 128 2.62 -15.57 15.41
C THR A 128 3.45 -14.96 14.27
N TYR A 129 4.01 -15.78 13.38
CA TYR A 129 4.81 -15.26 12.26
C TYR A 129 3.98 -14.45 11.26
N ILE A 130 2.76 -14.90 10.95
CA ILE A 130 1.87 -14.16 10.05
C ILE A 130 1.39 -12.86 10.72
N GLU A 131 1.10 -12.88 12.01
CA GLU A 131 0.72 -11.68 12.77
C GLU A 131 1.84 -10.63 12.74
N GLU A 132 3.08 -11.02 13.04
CA GLU A 132 4.24 -10.11 12.96
C GLU A 132 4.47 -9.61 11.52
N ALA A 133 4.23 -10.46 10.51
CA ALA A 133 4.32 -10.06 9.10
C ALA A 133 3.28 -8.97 8.76
N ILE A 134 2.04 -9.13 9.21
CA ILE A 134 0.96 -8.15 9.05
C ILE A 134 1.34 -6.83 9.75
N GLN A 135 1.81 -6.90 11.00
CA GLN A 135 2.28 -5.71 11.73
C GLN A 135 3.41 -5.00 10.97
N CYS A 136 4.32 -5.74 10.35
CA CYS A 136 5.36 -5.16 9.49
C CYS A 136 4.79 -4.43 8.27
N ILE A 137 3.74 -4.96 7.61
CA ILE A 137 3.07 -4.28 6.50
C ILE A 137 2.44 -2.97 6.98
N GLN A 138 1.73 -3.00 8.11
CA GLN A 138 1.02 -1.84 8.68
C GLN A 138 1.95 -0.66 9.00
N VAL A 139 3.22 -0.93 9.32
CA VAL A 139 4.23 0.12 9.60
C VAL A 139 5.14 0.42 8.40
N GLY A 140 4.84 -0.11 7.21
CA GLY A 140 5.64 0.08 5.99
C GLY A 140 6.98 -0.68 5.97
N ALA A 141 7.20 -1.62 6.90
CA ALA A 141 8.39 -2.45 6.98
C ALA A 141 8.31 -3.67 6.05
N ASN A 142 8.10 -3.43 4.75
CA ASN A 142 7.79 -4.46 3.75
C ASN A 142 8.82 -5.60 3.69
N ARG A 143 10.11 -5.31 3.91
CA ARG A 143 11.15 -6.35 3.95
C ARG A 143 10.98 -7.30 5.14
N GLY A 144 10.59 -6.76 6.30
CA GLY A 144 10.30 -7.55 7.49
C GLY A 144 9.09 -8.44 7.25
N ALA A 145 8.03 -7.88 6.65
CA ALA A 145 6.84 -8.62 6.28
C ALA A 145 7.14 -9.81 5.36
N VAL A 146 7.95 -9.61 4.32
CA VAL A 146 8.35 -10.68 3.40
C VAL A 146 9.13 -11.79 4.12
N VAL A 147 10.08 -11.43 4.98
CA VAL A 147 10.87 -12.42 5.73
C VAL A 147 9.99 -13.23 6.68
N LEU A 148 9.11 -12.56 7.43
CA LEU A 148 8.23 -13.22 8.40
C LEU A 148 7.17 -14.10 7.70
N GLY A 149 6.58 -13.61 6.61
CA GLY A 149 5.66 -14.39 5.79
C GLY A 149 6.33 -15.63 5.16
N TRP A 150 7.60 -15.50 4.73
CA TRP A 150 8.39 -16.65 4.27
C TRP A 150 8.64 -17.67 5.38
N GLN A 151 9.03 -17.23 6.58
CA GLN A 151 9.22 -18.12 7.72
C GLN A 151 7.94 -18.86 8.09
N ALA A 152 6.79 -18.18 8.08
CA ALA A 152 5.49 -18.82 8.30
C ALA A 152 5.19 -19.89 7.25
N ALA A 153 5.38 -19.56 5.96
CA ALA A 153 5.14 -20.50 4.86
C ALA A 153 6.03 -21.74 4.97
N MET A 154 7.32 -21.56 5.26
CA MET A 154 8.27 -22.65 5.45
C MET A 154 7.91 -23.51 6.67
N TYR A 155 7.54 -22.88 7.80
CA TYR A 155 7.07 -23.59 8.99
C TYR A 155 5.86 -24.48 8.68
N GLY A 156 4.86 -23.95 7.97
CA GLY A 156 3.69 -24.73 7.55
C GLY A 156 4.04 -25.88 6.61
N LEU A 157 5.03 -25.71 5.74
CA LEU A 157 5.54 -26.80 4.91
C LEU A 157 6.27 -27.87 5.73
N TYR A 158 7.08 -27.47 6.71
CA TYR A 158 7.78 -28.41 7.60
C TYR A 158 6.79 -29.29 8.36
N CYS A 159 5.73 -28.71 8.93
CA CYS A 159 4.68 -29.47 9.62
C CYS A 159 4.03 -30.51 8.68
N LYS A 160 3.63 -30.10 7.48
CA LYS A 160 3.01 -31.02 6.51
C LYS A 160 3.96 -32.11 6.02
N LEU A 161 5.25 -31.79 5.91
CA LEU A 161 6.29 -32.75 5.56
C LEU A 161 6.49 -33.77 6.68
N GLU A 162 6.50 -33.33 7.95
CA GLU A 162 6.65 -34.19 9.13
C GLU A 162 5.45 -35.13 9.32
N GLU A 163 4.24 -34.64 9.06
CA GLU A 163 3.00 -35.44 9.13
C GLU A 163 2.85 -36.44 7.98
N HIS A 164 3.71 -36.36 6.96
CA HIS A 164 3.59 -37.19 5.78
C HIS A 164 3.91 -38.67 6.10
N SER A 165 3.14 -39.58 5.50
CA SER A 165 3.26 -41.03 5.77
C SER A 165 4.62 -41.65 5.41
N GLU A 166 5.33 -41.05 4.46
CA GLU A 166 6.69 -41.46 4.08
C GLU A 166 7.73 -40.64 4.84
N PRO A 167 8.68 -41.28 5.56
CA PRO A 167 9.77 -40.57 6.22
C PRO A 167 10.59 -39.73 5.23
N ILE A 168 10.94 -38.54 5.65
CA ILE A 168 11.46 -37.50 4.75
C ILE A 168 12.85 -37.84 4.24
N HIS A 169 13.70 -38.45 5.05
CA HIS A 169 15.00 -38.94 4.60
C HIS A 169 14.84 -39.96 3.45
N VAL A 170 13.78 -40.77 3.46
CA VAL A 170 13.46 -41.70 2.35
C VAL A 170 13.02 -40.93 1.12
N ALA A 171 12.11 -39.95 1.27
CA ALA A 171 11.67 -39.10 0.17
C ALA A 171 12.84 -38.33 -0.46
N TYR A 172 13.77 -37.84 0.37
CA TYR A 172 15.00 -37.16 -0.04
C TYR A 172 15.90 -38.07 -0.86
N GLU A 173 16.22 -39.27 -0.34
CA GLU A 173 17.05 -40.24 -1.05
C GLU A 173 16.44 -40.64 -2.41
N LYS A 174 15.11 -40.80 -2.47
CA LYS A 174 14.42 -41.12 -3.73
C LYS A 174 14.48 -39.97 -4.74
N LYS A 175 14.27 -38.73 -4.29
CA LYS A 175 14.23 -37.55 -5.16
C LYS A 175 15.60 -37.13 -5.66
N PHE A 176 16.60 -37.10 -4.78
CA PHE A 176 17.93 -36.59 -5.07
C PHE A 176 18.96 -37.68 -5.39
N HIS A 177 18.60 -38.96 -5.23
CA HIS A 177 19.50 -40.11 -5.42
C HIS A 177 20.77 -40.04 -4.57
N THR A 178 20.72 -39.31 -3.45
CA THR A 178 21.79 -39.17 -2.48
C THR A 178 21.20 -39.04 -1.08
N LYS A 179 21.99 -39.38 -0.07
CA LYS A 179 21.63 -39.10 1.32
C LYS A 179 21.73 -37.59 1.57
N PRO A 180 20.89 -37.03 2.46
CA PRO A 180 21.08 -35.67 2.93
C PRO A 180 22.41 -35.56 3.68
N ASP A 181 23.08 -34.42 3.56
CA ASP A 181 24.36 -34.15 4.25
C ASP A 181 24.19 -34.04 5.78
N THR A 182 22.95 -33.86 6.24
CA THR A 182 22.55 -33.79 7.64
C THR A 182 21.46 -34.81 7.94
N SER A 183 21.42 -35.33 9.18
CA SER A 183 20.31 -36.18 9.61
C SER A 183 19.01 -35.37 9.58
N ILE A 184 17.93 -35.97 9.08
CA ILE A 184 16.59 -35.39 9.07
C ILE A 184 15.69 -36.37 9.81
N ASP A 185 15.66 -36.23 11.13
CA ASP A 185 14.92 -37.11 12.03
C ASP A 185 13.73 -36.39 12.68
N ASP A 186 13.78 -35.06 12.80
CA ASP A 186 12.72 -34.24 13.40
C ASP A 186 12.44 -32.90 12.70
N PHE A 187 11.38 -32.22 13.14
CA PHE A 187 11.00 -30.88 12.71
C PHE A 187 12.14 -29.84 12.66
N TRP A 188 13.09 -29.88 13.60
CA TRP A 188 14.14 -28.87 13.68
C TRP A 188 15.24 -29.12 12.66
N ASP A 189 15.37 -30.35 12.17
CA ASP A 189 16.36 -30.70 11.16
C ASP A 189 16.04 -30.08 9.79
N PHE A 190 14.79 -29.73 9.50
CA PHE A 190 14.44 -29.03 8.26
C PHE A 190 15.14 -27.68 8.12
N GLN A 191 15.41 -26.99 9.24
CA GLN A 191 16.10 -25.70 9.23
C GLN A 191 17.56 -25.82 8.76
N LYS A 192 18.12 -27.05 8.75
CA LYS A 192 19.47 -27.34 8.25
C LYS A 192 19.49 -27.57 6.74
N LEU A 193 18.31 -27.76 6.13
CA LEU A 193 18.17 -27.87 4.68
C LEU A 193 18.04 -26.48 4.07
N LYS A 194 18.49 -26.35 2.83
CA LYS A 194 18.16 -25.18 2.04
C LYS A 194 16.66 -25.19 1.72
N ASP A 195 16.01 -24.03 1.82
CA ASP A 195 14.58 -23.89 1.51
C ASP A 195 14.23 -24.42 0.12
N GLU A 196 15.11 -24.22 -0.87
CA GLU A 196 14.98 -24.80 -2.21
C GLU A 196 14.78 -26.32 -2.17
N ASN A 197 15.57 -27.04 -1.38
CA ASN A 197 15.45 -28.50 -1.26
C ASN A 197 14.13 -28.88 -0.61
N VAL A 198 13.68 -28.12 0.39
CA VAL A 198 12.39 -28.36 1.06
C VAL A 198 11.23 -28.16 0.08
N LEU A 199 11.25 -27.10 -0.74
CA LEU A 199 10.23 -26.86 -1.77
C LEU A 199 10.21 -27.97 -2.81
N ILE A 200 11.39 -28.46 -3.24
CA ILE A 200 11.50 -29.59 -4.17
C ILE A 200 10.93 -30.88 -3.55
N LEU A 201 11.14 -31.12 -2.25
CA LEU A 201 10.58 -32.26 -1.55
C LEU A 201 9.06 -32.15 -1.40
N ALA A 202 8.57 -30.98 -1.02
CA ALA A 202 7.15 -30.70 -0.89
C ALA A 202 6.41 -30.91 -2.23
N GLU A 203 7.02 -30.54 -3.35
CA GLU A 203 6.50 -30.85 -4.69
C GLU A 203 6.52 -32.35 -4.98
N TYR A 204 7.64 -33.02 -4.69
CA TYR A 204 7.82 -34.44 -4.98
C TYR A 204 6.77 -35.32 -4.30
N ILE A 205 6.40 -34.98 -3.06
CA ILE A 205 5.39 -35.72 -2.29
C ILE A 205 3.97 -35.15 -2.43
N GLY A 206 3.79 -34.10 -3.24
CA GLY A 206 2.48 -33.57 -3.61
C GLY A 206 1.83 -32.62 -2.59
N ILE A 207 2.60 -32.03 -1.68
CA ILE A 207 2.09 -30.97 -0.77
C ILE A 207 1.84 -29.67 -1.55
N ILE A 208 2.73 -29.35 -2.51
CA ILE A 208 2.60 -28.21 -3.41
C ILE A 208 2.69 -28.66 -4.86
N ASP A 209 2.15 -27.86 -5.78
CA ASP A 209 2.29 -28.13 -7.20
C ASP A 209 3.63 -27.64 -7.77
N LYS A 210 3.94 -28.13 -8.96
CA LYS A 210 5.17 -27.76 -9.69
C LYS A 210 5.24 -26.28 -10.04
N SER A 211 4.11 -25.65 -10.36
CA SER A 211 4.05 -24.24 -10.75
C SER A 211 4.43 -23.33 -9.58
N LEU A 212 3.90 -23.61 -8.39
CA LEU A 212 4.21 -22.89 -7.16
C LEU A 212 5.69 -23.06 -6.80
N LYS A 213 6.21 -24.29 -6.84
CA LYS A 213 7.64 -24.53 -6.59
C LYS A 213 8.53 -23.80 -7.61
N ASP A 214 8.20 -23.82 -8.90
CA ASP A 214 8.98 -23.11 -9.95
C ASP A 214 8.91 -21.58 -9.76
N MET A 215 7.84 -21.05 -9.17
CA MET A 215 7.70 -19.62 -8.86
C MET A 215 8.61 -19.21 -7.69
N LEU A 216 8.67 -20.02 -6.63
CA LEU A 216 9.35 -19.67 -5.38
C LEU A 216 10.88 -19.90 -5.41
N VAL A 217 11.38 -20.70 -6.35
CA VAL A 217 12.81 -21.04 -6.49
C VAL A 217 13.53 -20.13 -7.51
N ARG A 218 12.79 -19.32 -8.27
CA ARG A 218 13.35 -18.40 -9.29
C ARG A 218 13.96 -17.14 -8.68
#